data_AF-A0A6A5S4A9-F1
#
_entry.id   AF-A0A6A5S4A9-F1
#
_cell.length_a   1.000
_cell.length_b   1.000
_cell.length_c   1.000
_cell.angle_alpha   90.00
_cell.angle_beta   90.00
_cell.angle_gamma   90.00
#
_symmetry.space_group_name_H-M   'P 1'
#
loop_
_entity.id
_entity.type
_entity.pdbx_description
1 polymer ?
#
loop_
_entity_poly.entity_id
_entity_poly.type
_entity_poly.pdbx_seq_one_letter_code
_entity_poly.pdbx_strand_id
1 'polypeptide(L)'
;PPTDGAHAPAQPPKFNTQKADWDCFATKLASAVASCPILSSLDSIPLPSAQESKSLLTGVNHALEQQLDQIGEALTNAIVQAATASIPYIKLRPRPKPWWDQDLL
;
A
#
# COMPACT_ATOMS: atom_id res chain seq x y z
N PRO A 1 -1.81 -19.69 -38.11
CA PRO A 1 -3.01 -19.04 -37.54
C PRO A 1 -3.24 -19.49 -36.09
N PRO A 2 -3.75 -18.61 -35.21
CA PRO A 2 -3.31 -18.51 -33.82
C PRO A 2 -4.26 -19.21 -32.84
N THR A 3 -3.75 -19.67 -31.69
CA THR A 3 -4.57 -19.91 -30.48
C THR A 3 -3.77 -19.54 -29.24
N ASP A 4 -3.89 -18.25 -28.91
CA ASP A 4 -4.21 -17.76 -27.57
C ASP A 4 -3.58 -18.53 -26.39
N GLY A 5 -2.29 -18.27 -26.17
CA GLY A 5 -1.69 -18.46 -24.85
C GLY A 5 -2.30 -17.43 -23.90
N ALA A 6 -3.45 -17.77 -23.31
CA ALA A 6 -4.13 -16.96 -22.31
C ALA A 6 -3.21 -16.80 -21.08
N HIS A 7 -2.37 -15.77 -21.13
CA HIS A 7 -1.61 -15.26 -20.00
C HIS A 7 -2.63 -14.69 -19.03
N ALA A 8 -3.12 -15.51 -18.08
CA ALA A 8 -3.94 -15.00 -17.00
C ALA A 8 -3.17 -13.85 -16.33
N PRO A 9 -3.74 -12.65 -16.18
CA PRO A 9 -3.03 -11.55 -15.56
C PRO A 9 -2.61 -12.00 -14.16
N ALA A 10 -1.31 -11.91 -13.87
CA ALA A 10 -0.78 -12.19 -12.56
C ALA A 10 -1.54 -11.31 -11.55
N GLN A 11 -2.43 -11.93 -10.78
CA GLN A 11 -3.20 -11.22 -9.76
C GLN A 11 -2.20 -10.62 -8.77
N PRO A 12 -2.35 -9.34 -8.38
CA PRO A 12 -1.42 -8.73 -7.45
C PRO A 12 -1.42 -9.53 -6.15
N PRO A 13 -0.23 -9.76 -5.56
CA PRO A 13 -0.11 -10.56 -4.34
C PRO A 13 -0.94 -9.91 -3.22
N LYS A 14 -1.88 -10.68 -2.67
CA LYS A 14 -2.76 -10.21 -1.58
C LYS A 14 -2.12 -10.52 -0.22
N PHE A 15 -2.12 -9.54 0.67
CA PHE A 15 -1.69 -9.72 2.06
C PHE A 15 -2.71 -10.55 2.84
N ASN A 16 -2.24 -11.47 3.69
CA ASN A 16 -3.10 -12.21 4.61
C ASN A 16 -3.22 -11.47 5.95
N THR A 17 -4.11 -10.49 6.01
CA THR A 17 -4.34 -9.68 7.22
C THR A 17 -4.86 -10.49 8.42
N GLN A 18 -5.43 -11.67 8.19
CA GLN A 18 -5.87 -12.58 9.27
C GLN A 18 -4.69 -13.27 9.97
N LYS A 19 -3.55 -13.41 9.29
CA LYS A 19 -2.31 -13.96 9.84
C LYS A 19 -1.23 -12.90 10.02
N ALA A 20 -1.62 -11.63 10.00
CA ALA A 20 -0.71 -10.52 10.25
C ALA A 20 -0.21 -10.56 11.69
N ASP A 21 1.09 -10.35 11.86
CA ASP A 21 1.65 -9.99 13.16
C ASP A 21 1.46 -8.48 13.35
N TRP A 22 0.34 -8.09 13.98
CA TRP A 22 -0.02 -6.69 14.15
C TRP A 22 0.90 -5.94 15.12
N ASP A 23 1.55 -6.65 16.06
CA ASP A 23 2.50 -6.03 16.99
C ASP A 23 3.82 -5.70 16.27
N CYS A 24 4.31 -6.65 15.46
CA CYS A 24 5.44 -6.42 14.57
C CYS A 24 5.11 -5.31 13.55
N PHE A 25 3.91 -5.32 12.95
CA PHE A 25 3.44 -4.27 12.05
C PHE A 25 3.51 -2.89 12.72
N ALA A 26 2.94 -2.76 13.92
CA ALA A 26 2.92 -1.48 14.64
C ALA A 26 4.33 -0.99 14.95
N THR A 27 5.22 -1.88 15.42
CA THR A 27 6.61 -1.55 15.70
C THR A 27 7.36 -1.10 14.44
N LYS A 28 7.16 -1.80 13.33
CA LYS A 28 7.79 -1.46 12.04
C LYS A 28 7.23 -0.18 11.45
N LEU A 29 5.92 0.07 11.57
CA LEU A 29 5.30 1.31 11.13
C LEU A 29 5.81 2.49 11.96
N ALA A 30 5.82 2.39 13.29
CA ALA A 30 6.34 3.44 14.16
C ALA A 30 7.82 3.75 13.86
N SER A 31 8.63 2.72 13.62
CA SER A 31 10.03 2.89 13.21
C SER A 31 10.16 3.60 11.85
N ALA A 32 9.33 3.21 10.87
CA ALA A 32 9.32 3.82 9.54
C ALA A 32 8.89 5.30 9.61
N VAL A 33 7.83 5.61 10.36
CA VAL A 33 7.35 6.98 10.60
C VAL A 33 8.43 7.82 11.29
N ALA A 34 9.09 7.30 12.34
CA ALA A 34 10.15 8.00 13.05
C ALA A 34 11.40 8.24 12.17
N SER A 35 11.70 7.32 11.24
CA SER A 35 12.80 7.47 10.30
C SER A 35 12.51 8.45 9.15
N CYS A 36 11.24 8.78 8.93
CA CYS A 36 10.82 9.63 7.83
C CYS A 36 10.69 11.09 8.31
N PRO A 37 11.56 12.03 7.87
CA PRO A 37 11.53 13.41 8.35
C PRO A 37 10.21 14.14 8.04
N ILE A 38 9.57 13.77 6.93
CA ILE A 38 8.27 14.30 6.51
C ILE A 38 7.15 13.87 7.48
N LEU A 39 7.12 12.58 7.86
CA LEU A 39 6.07 12.03 8.72
C LEU A 39 6.29 12.33 10.21
N SER A 40 7.55 12.49 10.63
CA SER A 40 7.89 12.88 12.00
C SER A 40 7.62 14.36 12.31
N SER A 41 7.44 15.19 11.28
CA SER A 41 7.19 16.63 11.41
C SER A 41 5.76 17.03 11.05
N LEU A 42 4.80 16.09 11.04
CA LEU A 42 3.41 16.36 10.66
C LEU A 42 2.73 17.39 11.57
N ASP A 43 3.03 17.37 12.88
CA ASP A 43 2.53 18.35 13.83
C ASP A 43 3.03 19.78 13.57
N SER A 44 4.10 19.93 12.80
CA SER A 44 4.66 21.22 12.40
C SER A 44 4.03 21.78 11.13
N ILE A 45 3.11 21.05 10.48
CA ILE A 45 2.43 21.53 9.28
C ILE A 45 1.45 22.63 9.68
N PRO A 46 1.64 23.87 9.19
CA PRO A 46 0.72 24.95 9.49
C PRO A 46 -0.68 24.59 9.02
N LEU A 47 -1.68 24.82 9.88
CA LEU A 47 -3.07 24.66 9.48
C LEU A 47 -3.35 25.64 8.32
N PRO A 48 -3.76 25.15 7.13
CA PRO A 48 -3.99 26.04 6.01
C PRO A 48 -5.13 27.00 6.33
N SER A 49 -4.95 28.26 5.99
CA SER A 49 -6.00 29.27 6.10
C SER A 49 -7.15 28.97 5.12
N ALA A 50 -8.34 29.53 5.38
CA ALA A 50 -9.49 29.35 4.47
C ALA A 50 -9.19 29.79 3.02
N GLN A 51 -8.31 30.79 2.85
CA GLN A 51 -7.87 31.23 1.53
C GLN A 51 -6.96 30.18 0.87
N GLU A 52 -6.01 29.61 1.59
CA GLU A 52 -5.13 28.56 1.07
C GLU A 52 -5.89 27.29 0.74
N SER A 53 -6.87 26.90 1.56
CA SER A 53 -7.76 25.78 1.26
C SER A 53 -8.58 26.04 -0.01
N LYS A 54 -9.09 27.26 -0.19
CA LYS A 54 -9.79 27.64 -1.43
C LYS A 54 -8.84 27.60 -2.62
N SER A 55 -7.63 28.15 -2.48
CA SER A 55 -6.60 28.12 -3.53
C SER A 55 -6.17 26.70 -3.88
N LEU A 56 -6.13 25.78 -2.91
CA LEU A 56 -5.89 24.36 -3.15
C LEU A 56 -7.03 23.74 -3.95
N LEU A 57 -8.29 23.96 -3.55
CA LEU A 57 -9.47 23.47 -4.27
C LEU A 57 -9.57 24.01 -5.71
N THR A 58 -9.06 25.21 -5.95
CA THR A 58 -9.01 25.81 -7.29
C THR A 58 -7.73 25.47 -8.07
N GLY A 59 -6.84 24.63 -7.53
CA GLY A 59 -5.59 24.22 -8.18
C GLY A 59 -4.55 25.33 -8.33
N VAL A 60 -4.62 26.37 -7.51
CA VAL A 60 -3.71 27.54 -7.53
C VAL A 60 -2.56 27.35 -6.53
N ASN A 61 -2.78 26.59 -5.45
CA ASN A 61 -1.77 26.36 -4.42
C ASN A 61 -1.00 25.06 -4.65
N HIS A 62 -0.13 25.05 -5.67
CA HIS A 62 0.70 23.89 -6.01
C HIS A 62 1.71 23.51 -4.92
N ALA A 63 2.17 24.46 -4.12
CA ALA A 63 3.12 24.18 -3.05
C ALA A 63 2.46 23.32 -1.95
N LEU A 64 1.26 23.70 -1.52
CA LEU A 64 0.49 22.92 -0.55
C LEU A 64 0.08 21.56 -1.11
N GLU A 65 -0.31 21.50 -2.39
CA GLU A 65 -0.63 20.25 -3.09
C GLU A 65 0.56 19.27 -3.10
N GLN A 66 1.73 19.73 -3.53
CA GLN A 66 2.95 18.90 -3.55
C GLN A 66 3.35 18.43 -2.16
N GLN A 67 3.22 19.29 -1.15
CA GLN A 67 3.52 18.92 0.22
C GLN A 67 2.59 17.79 0.73
N LEU A 68 1.29 17.87 0.43
CA LEU A 68 0.31 16.84 0.79
C LEU A 68 0.57 15.53 0.04
N ASP A 69 0.93 15.59 -1.24
CA ASP A 69 1.28 14.41 -2.04
C ASP A 69 2.53 13.71 -1.49
N GLN A 70 3.57 14.47 -1.15
CA GLN A 70 4.79 13.92 -0.54
C GLN A 70 4.51 13.23 0.80
N ILE A 71 3.63 13.79 1.62
CA ILE A 71 3.18 13.17 2.87
C ILE A 71 2.43 11.87 2.59
N GLY A 72 1.50 11.90 1.64
CA GLY A 72 0.71 10.73 1.24
C GLY A 72 1.58 9.60 0.71
N GLU A 73 2.57 9.93 -0.13
CA GLU A 73 3.55 8.98 -0.65
C GLU A 73 4.41 8.39 0.48
N ALA A 74 4.97 9.22 1.35
CA ALA A 74 5.79 8.77 2.46
C ALA A 74 5.02 7.83 3.40
N LEU A 75 3.76 8.17 3.72
CA LEU A 75 2.90 7.34 4.57
C LEU A 75 2.59 6.00 3.89
N THR A 76 2.25 6.03 2.60
CA THR A 76 1.97 4.81 1.83
C THR A 76 3.18 3.89 1.84
N ASN A 77 4.37 4.44 1.60
CA ASN A 77 5.62 3.69 1.63
C ASN A 77 5.90 3.08 3.01
N ALA A 78 5.70 3.83 4.09
CA ALA A 78 5.86 3.33 5.46
C ALA A 78 4.90 2.17 5.76
N ILE A 79 3.63 2.28 5.35
CA ILE A 79 2.63 1.22 5.50
C ILE A 79 3.02 -0.02 4.70
N VAL A 80 3.43 0.14 3.45
CA VAL A 80 3.84 -0.98 2.58
C VAL A 80 5.06 -1.69 3.15
N GLN A 81 6.05 -0.95 3.66
CA GLN A 81 7.23 -1.53 4.31
C GLN A 81 6.86 -2.32 5.56
N ALA A 82 6.04 -1.74 6.44
CA ALA A 82 5.56 -2.42 7.64
C ALA A 82 4.75 -3.68 7.28
N ALA A 83 3.84 -3.58 6.31
CA ALA A 83 3.03 -4.70 5.84
C ALA A 83 3.87 -5.82 5.23
N THR A 84 4.86 -5.48 4.40
CA THR A 84 5.76 -6.48 3.78
C THR A 84 6.60 -7.22 4.83
N ALA A 85 6.97 -6.54 5.92
CA ALA A 85 7.76 -7.15 6.99
C ALA A 85 6.96 -8.02 7.96
N SER A 86 5.65 -7.80 8.10
CA SER A 86 4.82 -8.36 9.19
C SER A 86 3.61 -9.16 8.72
N ILE A 87 3.18 -8.98 7.47
CA ILE A 87 1.99 -9.63 6.92
C ILE A 87 2.41 -10.64 5.85
N PRO A 88 2.19 -11.94 6.08
CA PRO A 88 2.51 -12.94 5.07
C PRO A 88 1.59 -12.79 3.87
N TYR A 89 2.13 -12.97 2.67
CA TYR A 89 1.33 -13.05 1.46
C TYR A 89 0.43 -14.29 1.45
N ILE A 90 -0.78 -14.14 0.93
CA ILE A 90 -1.64 -15.26 0.59
C ILE A 90 -0.95 -16.04 -0.51
N LYS A 91 -0.41 -17.21 -0.18
CA LYS A 91 0.05 -18.17 -1.19
C LYS A 91 -1.18 -18.63 -1.96
N LEU A 92 -1.36 -18.07 -3.16
CA LEU A 92 -2.23 -18.64 -4.18
C LEU A 92 -1.60 -19.97 -4.60
N ARG A 93 -1.92 -21.04 -3.87
CA ARG A 93 -1.66 -22.38 -4.42
C ARG A 93 -2.52 -22.49 -5.68
N PRO A 94 -2.01 -23.08 -6.77
CA PRO A 94 -2.88 -23.53 -7.84
C PRO A 94 -3.91 -24.43 -7.17
N ARG A 95 -5.17 -23.99 -7.09
CA ARG A 95 -6.25 -24.94 -6.81
C ARG A 95 -6.20 -25.90 -7.99
N PRO A 96 -5.95 -27.21 -7.80
CA PRO A 96 -6.23 -28.15 -8.87
C PRO A 96 -7.66 -27.88 -9.31
N LYS A 97 -7.87 -27.72 -10.61
CA LYS A 97 -9.21 -27.48 -11.13
C LYS A 97 -10.07 -28.68 -10.67
N PRO A 98 -11.35 -28.49 -10.32
CA PRO A 98 -12.18 -29.55 -9.73
C PRO A 98 -12.39 -30.78 -10.64
N TRP A 99 -11.91 -30.73 -11.88
CA TRP A 99 -11.91 -31.83 -12.85
C TRP A 99 -10.58 -32.59 -12.92
N TRP A 100 -9.59 -32.28 -12.07
CA TRP A 100 -8.26 -32.90 -12.09
C TRP A 100 -8.11 -34.14 -11.20
N ASP A 101 -9.18 -34.60 -10.56
CA ASP A 101 -9.22 -35.89 -9.87
C ASP A 101 -10.20 -36.82 -10.58
N GLN A 102 -9.69 -37.65 -11.51
CA GLN A 102 -10.33 -38.95 -11.78
C GLN A 102 -9.49 -40.01 -12.51
N ASP A 103 -8.22 -39.80 -12.86
CA ASP A 103 -7.50 -40.80 -13.68
C ASP A 103 -6.01 -41.00 -13.31
N LEU A 104 -5.70 -41.00 -12.01
CA LEU A 104 -4.39 -41.43 -11.51
C LEU A 104 -4.55 -42.39 -10.33
N LEU A 105 -5.15 -43.55 -10.61
CA LEU A 105 -4.97 -44.79 -9.86
C LEU A 105 -4.79 -45.95 -10.83
#